data_AF-A0A957WVB9-F1
#
_entry.id   AF-A0A957WVB9-F1
#
_cell.length_a   1.000
_cell.length_b   1.000
_cell.length_c   1.000
_cell.angle_alpha   90.00
_cell.angle_beta   90.00
_cell.angle_gamma   90.00
#
_symmetry.space_group_name_H-M   'P 1'
#
loop_
_entity.id
_entity.type
_entity.pdbx_description
1 polymer ?
#
loop_
_entity_poly.entity_id
_entity_poly.type
_entity_poly.pdbx_seq_one_letter_code
_entity_poly.pdbx_strand_id
1 'polypeptide(L)'
;MTAHDPQLLLQLMDTVLASAKYRDIAPELIRLVGSQELAKRHNLKAAIKATKNKLHQITGAYWQGKPTYGAWLEQLRAAHKPKGTTPDTEHLRTVCRGLMAAHASTRERLPILHDFYSTLFAGLPPIHAILDLACGLNPLTIPWMALPPNVAYHACDVNGEQMVFLQQVLPLLGVAGDAFLCDLLCATPRQAVDVAFLFKTIPCLEQVDRAIGPRLLQEINANVLFVSFPAQSLGGRNKGMVDTYHAHFVELLNDIEQKNWEIEHFSFATEVVFRLRRPL
;
A
#
# COMPACT_ATOMS: atom_id res chain seq x y z
N MET A 1 -25.22 -21.05 13.96
CA MET A 1 -23.78 -21.33 14.15
C MET A 1 -23.25 -20.20 15.02
N THR A 2 -22.74 -20.51 16.21
CA THR A 2 -22.15 -19.51 17.10
C THR A 2 -20.96 -18.88 16.39
N ALA A 3 -20.87 -17.55 16.39
CA ALA A 3 -19.83 -16.75 15.72
C ALA A 3 -18.38 -17.03 16.16
N HIS A 4 -18.18 -18.04 17.01
CA HIS A 4 -16.93 -18.34 17.71
C HIS A 4 -16.54 -19.81 17.67
N ASP A 5 -17.11 -20.63 16.77
CA ASP A 5 -16.62 -22.01 16.61
C ASP A 5 -15.20 -22.00 16.00
N PRO A 6 -14.15 -22.32 16.79
CA PRO A 6 -12.78 -22.23 16.33
C PRO A 6 -12.48 -23.24 15.22
N GLN A 7 -13.21 -24.37 15.20
CA GLN A 7 -13.02 -25.42 14.21
C GLN A 7 -13.53 -24.99 12.84
N LEU A 8 -14.65 -24.27 12.78
CA LEU A 8 -15.18 -23.69 11.54
C LEU A 8 -14.26 -22.61 10.96
N LEU A 9 -13.64 -21.80 11.81
CA LEU A 9 -12.67 -20.80 11.36
C LEU A 9 -11.42 -21.45 10.77
N LEU A 10 -10.88 -22.50 11.41
CA LEU A 10 -9.75 -23.26 10.88
C LEU A 10 -10.09 -23.88 9.51
N GLN A 11 -11.24 -24.55 9.38
CA GLN A 11 -11.68 -25.12 8.10
C GLN A 11 -11.84 -24.06 6.99
N LEU A 12 -12.34 -22.87 7.35
CA LEU A 12 -12.42 -21.74 6.42
C LEU A 12 -11.03 -21.30 5.98
N MET A 13 -10.11 -21.09 6.92
CA MET A 13 -8.74 -20.67 6.64
C MET A 13 -8.04 -21.68 5.73
N ASP A 14 -8.10 -22.97 6.05
CA ASP A 14 -7.51 -24.05 5.24
C ASP A 14 -8.07 -24.03 3.80
N THR A 15 -9.38 -23.84 3.65
CA THR A 15 -10.04 -23.80 2.33
C THR A 15 -9.67 -22.55 1.52
N VAL A 16 -9.39 -21.43 2.18
CA VAL A 16 -8.94 -20.19 1.52
C VAL A 16 -7.47 -20.29 1.14
N LEU A 17 -6.61 -20.73 2.06
CA LEU A 17 -5.17 -20.90 1.86
C LEU A 17 -4.83 -21.99 0.83
N ALA A 18 -5.65 -23.04 0.71
CA ALA A 18 -5.48 -24.05 -0.34
C ALA A 18 -5.72 -23.51 -1.77
N SER A 19 -6.35 -22.34 -1.90
CA SER A 19 -6.60 -21.76 -3.23
C SER A 19 -5.41 -20.93 -3.71
N ALA A 20 -4.97 -21.20 -4.95
CA ALA A 20 -3.79 -20.57 -5.55
C ALA A 20 -3.81 -19.03 -5.53
N LYS A 21 -5.00 -18.41 -5.53
CA LYS A 21 -5.16 -16.95 -5.50
C LYS A 21 -4.88 -16.31 -4.13
N TYR A 22 -5.08 -17.06 -3.04
CA TYR A 22 -5.03 -16.50 -1.67
C TYR A 22 -4.01 -17.18 -0.75
N ARG A 23 -3.31 -18.23 -1.22
CA ARG A 23 -2.31 -18.97 -0.42
C ARG A 23 -1.20 -18.09 0.16
N ASP A 24 -0.84 -17.03 -0.55
CA ASP A 24 0.22 -16.10 -0.18
C ASP A 24 -0.30 -14.82 0.48
N ILE A 25 -1.61 -14.73 0.77
CA ILE A 25 -2.16 -13.60 1.52
C ILE A 25 -1.90 -13.80 3.01
N ALA A 26 -1.60 -12.71 3.73
CA ALA A 26 -1.40 -12.69 5.17
C ALA A 26 -2.45 -13.52 5.91
N PRO A 27 -2.06 -14.60 6.63
CA PRO A 27 -3.01 -15.46 7.31
C PRO A 27 -3.91 -14.73 8.31
N GLU A 28 -3.38 -13.68 8.97
CA GLU A 28 -4.16 -12.87 9.90
C GLU A 28 -5.28 -12.09 9.22
N LEU A 29 -5.07 -11.60 7.99
CA LEU A 29 -6.13 -10.96 7.21
C LEU A 29 -7.24 -11.97 6.88
N ILE A 30 -6.86 -13.19 6.49
CA ILE A 30 -7.81 -14.27 6.19
C ILE A 30 -8.59 -14.64 7.46
N ARG A 31 -7.91 -14.74 8.60
CA ARG A 31 -8.53 -15.01 9.91
C ARG A 31 -9.54 -13.92 10.28
N LEU A 32 -9.15 -12.65 10.18
CA LEU A 32 -9.99 -11.51 10.51
C LEU A 32 -11.25 -11.49 9.64
N VAL A 33 -11.09 -11.48 8.31
CA VAL A 33 -12.22 -11.44 7.38
C VAL A 33 -13.07 -12.71 7.48
N GLY A 34 -12.41 -13.87 7.64
CA GLY A 34 -13.07 -15.16 7.83
C GLY A 34 -13.98 -15.19 9.05
N SER A 35 -13.49 -14.72 10.19
CA SER A 35 -14.26 -14.66 11.43
C SER A 35 -15.48 -13.72 11.31
N GLN A 36 -15.30 -12.55 10.71
CA GLN A 36 -16.39 -11.60 10.46
C GLN A 36 -17.47 -12.18 9.55
N GLU A 37 -17.09 -12.91 8.51
CA GLU A 37 -18.06 -13.52 7.60
C GLU A 37 -18.73 -14.75 8.21
N LEU A 38 -18.04 -15.56 9.01
CA LEU A 38 -18.68 -16.65 9.78
C LEU A 38 -19.76 -16.13 10.73
N ALA A 39 -19.56 -14.97 11.35
CA ALA A 39 -20.55 -14.33 12.19
C ALA A 39 -21.81 -13.86 11.41
N LYS A 40 -21.66 -13.53 10.12
CA LYS A 40 -22.73 -12.94 9.28
C LYS A 40 -23.45 -13.95 8.40
N ARG A 41 -22.84 -15.11 8.10
CA ARG A 41 -23.36 -16.07 7.10
C ARG A 41 -24.00 -17.29 7.76
N HIS A 42 -24.94 -17.89 7.03
CA HIS A 42 -25.75 -19.01 7.52
C HIS A 42 -25.02 -20.36 7.50
N ASN A 43 -23.93 -20.51 6.73
CA ASN A 43 -23.10 -21.71 6.70
C ASN A 43 -21.64 -21.42 6.26
N LEU A 44 -20.76 -22.42 6.47
CA LEU A 44 -19.34 -22.34 6.14
C LEU A 44 -19.08 -22.05 4.65
N LYS A 45 -19.84 -22.67 3.74
CA LYS A 45 -19.70 -22.46 2.29
C LYS A 45 -19.97 -21.01 1.90
N ALA A 46 -21.02 -20.40 2.46
CA ALA A 46 -21.36 -19.00 2.24
C ALA A 46 -20.31 -18.07 2.84
N ALA A 47 -19.78 -18.38 4.04
CA ALA A 47 -18.70 -17.64 4.66
C ALA A 47 -17.42 -17.68 3.80
N ILE A 48 -16.96 -18.86 3.36
CA ILE A 48 -15.80 -19.01 2.47
C ILE A 48 -15.95 -18.17 1.20
N LYS A 49 -17.12 -18.21 0.55
CA LYS A 49 -17.37 -17.42 -0.67
C LYS A 49 -17.29 -15.92 -0.37
N ALA A 50 -17.90 -15.46 0.72
CA ALA A 50 -17.90 -14.06 1.11
C ALA A 50 -16.50 -13.57 1.51
N THR A 51 -15.72 -14.39 2.23
CA THR A 51 -14.31 -14.10 2.56
C THR A 51 -13.48 -13.96 1.29
N LYS A 52 -13.56 -14.91 0.34
CA LYS A 52 -12.85 -14.81 -0.94
C LYS A 52 -13.25 -13.57 -1.73
N ASN A 53 -14.53 -13.19 -1.73
CA ASN A 53 -15.00 -11.97 -2.39
C ASN A 53 -14.44 -10.71 -1.73
N LYS A 54 -14.44 -10.65 -0.38
CA LYS A 54 -13.90 -9.50 0.35
C LYS A 54 -12.38 -9.38 0.17
N LEU A 55 -11.64 -10.48 0.27
CA LEU A 55 -10.21 -10.51 -0.04
C LEU A 55 -9.93 -10.03 -1.47
N HIS A 56 -10.75 -10.46 -2.44
CA HIS A 56 -10.60 -9.96 -3.80
C HIS A 56 -10.81 -8.45 -3.90
N GLN A 57 -11.80 -7.88 -3.22
CA GLN A 57 -12.06 -6.43 -3.25
C GLN A 57 -10.91 -5.61 -2.69
N ILE A 58 -10.31 -6.06 -1.58
CA ILE A 58 -9.29 -5.29 -0.86
C ILE A 58 -7.85 -5.59 -1.30
N THR A 59 -7.62 -6.67 -2.07
CA THR A 59 -6.29 -7.02 -2.60
C THR A 59 -6.33 -7.27 -4.11
N GLY A 60 -7.05 -8.30 -4.55
CA GLY A 60 -6.97 -8.80 -5.92
C GLY A 60 -7.54 -7.88 -7.00
N ALA A 61 -8.42 -6.94 -6.65
CA ALA A 61 -9.09 -6.05 -7.60
C ALA A 61 -8.14 -5.02 -8.24
N TYR A 62 -6.98 -4.79 -7.62
CA TYR A 62 -5.99 -3.84 -8.12
C TYR A 62 -5.11 -4.42 -9.24
N TRP A 63 -5.08 -5.74 -9.43
CA TRP A 63 -4.19 -6.37 -10.40
C TRP A 63 -4.82 -6.51 -11.80
N GLN A 64 -4.04 -6.18 -12.84
CA GLN A 64 -4.37 -6.48 -14.24
C GLN A 64 -3.66 -7.77 -14.64
N GLY A 65 -4.42 -8.87 -14.64
CA GLY A 65 -3.87 -10.19 -14.91
C GLY A 65 -3.01 -10.73 -13.75
N LYS A 66 -2.32 -11.82 -14.01
CA LYS A 66 -1.47 -12.49 -13.01
C LYS A 66 -0.05 -11.91 -13.06
N PRO A 67 0.52 -11.46 -11.93
CA PRO A 67 1.91 -11.03 -11.88
C PRO A 67 2.87 -12.15 -12.28
N THR A 68 3.91 -11.80 -13.02
CA THR A 68 5.00 -12.70 -13.42
C THR A 68 6.31 -12.26 -12.78
N TYR A 69 6.34 -12.25 -11.44
CA TYR A 69 7.43 -11.67 -10.65
C TYR A 69 8.84 -12.13 -11.05
N GLY A 70 9.02 -13.40 -11.39
CA GLY A 70 10.31 -13.91 -11.88
C GLY A 70 10.76 -13.20 -13.17
N ALA A 71 9.87 -13.09 -14.16
CA ALA A 71 10.17 -12.41 -15.42
C ALA A 71 10.36 -10.89 -15.23
N TRP A 72 9.61 -10.28 -14.31
CA TRP A 72 9.76 -8.86 -13.97
C TRP A 72 11.10 -8.57 -13.30
N LEU A 73 11.54 -9.46 -12.41
CA LEU A 73 12.83 -9.33 -11.74
C LEU A 73 13.99 -9.44 -12.73
N GLU A 74 13.91 -10.36 -13.70
CA GLU A 74 14.91 -10.45 -14.77
C GLU A 74 14.96 -9.18 -15.63
N GLN A 75 13.82 -8.57 -15.94
CA GLN A 75 13.80 -7.28 -16.65
C GLN A 75 14.47 -6.17 -15.84
N LEU A 76 14.21 -6.10 -14.53
CA LEU A 76 14.84 -5.11 -13.65
C LEU A 76 16.34 -5.35 -13.49
N ARG A 77 16.78 -6.61 -13.39
CA ARG A 77 18.21 -6.98 -13.36
C ARG A 77 18.92 -6.60 -14.64
N ALA A 78 18.30 -6.83 -15.80
CA ALA A 78 18.85 -6.43 -17.09
C ALA A 78 18.96 -4.91 -17.25
N ALA A 79 18.01 -4.16 -16.68
CA ALA A 79 18.05 -2.70 -16.69
C ALA A 79 19.00 -2.10 -15.64
N HIS A 80 19.28 -2.82 -14.56
CA HIS A 80 20.21 -2.40 -13.53
C HIS A 80 21.66 -2.56 -14.00
N LYS A 81 22.44 -1.47 -13.98
CA LYS A 81 23.87 -1.53 -14.29
C LYS A 81 24.72 -1.73 -13.03
N PRO A 82 25.88 -2.42 -13.12
CA PRO A 82 26.78 -2.64 -11.99
C PRO A 82 27.26 -1.33 -11.35
N LYS A 83 27.55 -1.39 -10.05
CA LYS A 83 28.21 -0.30 -9.30
C LYS A 83 29.49 0.14 -10.01
N GLY A 84 29.68 1.45 -10.15
CA GLY A 84 30.86 2.04 -10.83
C GLY A 84 30.65 2.35 -12.31
N THR A 85 29.46 2.12 -12.86
CA THR A 85 29.07 2.58 -14.20
C THR A 85 28.07 3.74 -14.09
N THR A 86 27.98 4.59 -15.13
CA THR A 86 26.97 5.64 -15.20
C THR A 86 25.57 5.01 -15.15
N PRO A 87 24.72 5.35 -14.16
CA PRO A 87 23.39 4.78 -14.06
C PRO A 87 22.55 5.09 -15.30
N ASP A 88 22.01 4.07 -15.96
CA ASP A 88 21.01 4.24 -17.01
C ASP A 88 19.62 4.39 -16.36
N THR A 89 19.46 5.53 -15.69
CA THR A 89 18.27 5.83 -14.90
C THR A 89 17.01 5.84 -15.77
N GLU A 90 17.13 6.21 -17.04
CA GLU A 90 15.98 6.28 -17.95
C GLU A 90 15.51 4.89 -18.42
N HIS A 91 16.44 3.98 -18.70
CA HIS A 91 16.06 2.60 -19.02
C HIS A 91 15.41 1.90 -17.83
N LEU A 92 15.98 2.05 -16.62
CA LEU A 92 15.38 1.52 -15.39
C LEU A 92 13.98 2.10 -15.13
N ARG A 93 13.82 3.43 -15.28
CA ARG A 93 12.52 4.10 -15.20
C ARG A 93 11.52 3.54 -16.21
N THR A 94 11.94 3.27 -17.44
CA THR A 94 11.08 2.68 -18.48
C THR A 94 10.56 1.32 -18.06
N VAL A 95 11.43 0.44 -17.54
CA VAL A 95 11.02 -0.88 -17.03
C VAL A 95 10.07 -0.73 -15.85
N CYS A 96 10.43 0.09 -14.85
CA CYS A 96 9.57 0.34 -13.68
C CYS A 96 8.17 0.81 -14.09
N ARG A 97 8.06 1.78 -15.02
CA ARG A 97 6.76 2.26 -15.52
C ARG A 97 5.93 1.15 -16.16
N GLY A 98 6.56 0.28 -16.95
CA GLY A 98 5.90 -0.86 -17.58
C GLY A 98 5.31 -1.82 -16.54
N LEU A 99 6.07 -2.14 -15.50
CA LEU A 99 5.62 -3.03 -14.42
C LEU A 99 4.54 -2.40 -13.55
N MET A 100 4.68 -1.11 -13.21
CA MET A 100 3.70 -0.35 -12.44
C MET A 100 2.30 -0.33 -13.08
N ALA A 101 2.22 -0.43 -14.41
CA ALA A 101 0.95 -0.45 -15.14
C ALA A 101 0.08 -1.68 -14.82
N ALA A 102 0.70 -2.78 -14.36
CA ALA A 102 0.01 -4.01 -13.97
C ALA A 102 -0.81 -3.88 -12.67
N HIS A 103 -0.62 -2.80 -11.91
CA HIS A 103 -1.34 -2.54 -10.66
C HIS A 103 -2.08 -1.20 -10.74
N ALA A 104 -3.39 -1.20 -10.48
CA ALA A 104 -4.28 -0.06 -10.73
C ALA A 104 -3.85 1.21 -9.98
N SER A 105 -3.52 1.10 -8.70
CA SER A 105 -3.10 2.24 -7.86
C SER A 105 -1.87 2.95 -8.43
N THR A 106 -0.86 2.19 -8.86
CA THR A 106 0.38 2.73 -9.44
C THR A 106 0.22 3.14 -10.90
N ARG A 107 -0.62 2.43 -11.67
CA ARG A 107 -0.96 2.80 -13.05
C ARG A 107 -1.59 4.19 -13.11
N GLU A 108 -2.53 4.46 -12.21
CA GLU A 108 -3.16 5.78 -12.10
C GLU A 108 -2.18 6.90 -11.77
N ARG A 109 -1.05 6.59 -11.12
CA ARG A 109 0.01 7.56 -10.78
C ARG A 109 0.96 7.85 -11.94
N LEU A 110 1.05 6.96 -12.94
CA LEU A 110 1.98 7.11 -14.06
C LEU A 110 1.92 8.49 -14.77
N PRO A 111 0.74 9.09 -15.04
CA PRO A 111 0.67 10.38 -15.72
C PRO A 111 1.20 11.56 -14.89
N ILE A 112 1.23 11.43 -13.56
CA ILE A 112 1.64 12.50 -12.63
C ILE A 112 3.01 12.22 -11.99
N LEU A 113 3.61 11.06 -12.27
CA LEU A 113 4.79 10.55 -11.57
C LEU A 113 6.03 11.46 -11.67
N HIS A 114 6.16 12.20 -12.78
CA HIS A 114 7.28 13.12 -12.99
C HIS A 114 7.36 14.20 -11.91
N ASP A 115 6.21 14.77 -11.53
CA ASP A 115 6.14 15.88 -10.57
C ASP A 115 5.71 15.43 -9.17
N PHE A 116 5.21 14.19 -9.02
CA PHE A 116 4.60 13.70 -7.80
C PHE A 116 5.56 13.80 -6.60
N TYR A 117 6.70 13.11 -6.65
CA TYR A 117 7.62 13.08 -5.50
C TYR A 117 8.41 14.37 -5.32
N SER A 118 8.77 15.05 -6.40
CA SER A 118 9.45 16.35 -6.31
C SER A 118 8.58 17.38 -5.60
N THR A 119 7.27 17.38 -5.88
CA THR A 119 6.29 18.24 -5.19
C THR A 119 6.12 17.83 -3.73
N LEU A 120 5.90 16.54 -3.45
CA LEU A 120 5.65 16.05 -2.09
C LEU A 120 6.85 16.27 -1.15
N PHE A 121 8.07 16.05 -1.65
CA PHE A 121 9.29 16.16 -0.85
C PHE A 121 9.84 17.59 -0.75
N ALA A 122 9.26 18.54 -1.48
CA ALA A 122 9.69 19.93 -1.42
C ALA A 122 9.62 20.47 0.02
N GLY A 123 10.74 21.01 0.50
CA GLY A 123 10.84 21.59 1.84
C GLY A 123 10.96 20.57 2.99
N LEU A 124 11.13 19.28 2.69
CA LEU A 124 11.46 18.28 3.71
C LEU A 124 12.96 18.31 4.09
N PRO A 125 13.30 17.99 5.34
CA PRO A 125 14.69 17.71 5.71
C PRO A 125 15.21 16.45 5.00
N PRO A 126 16.53 16.18 5.04
CA PRO A 126 17.08 14.94 4.50
C PRO A 126 16.36 13.70 5.03
N ILE A 127 15.89 12.87 4.11
CA ILE A 127 15.17 11.63 4.40
C ILE A 127 16.21 10.51 4.55
N HIS A 128 16.21 9.80 5.67
CA HIS A 128 17.07 8.65 5.95
C HIS A 128 16.29 7.34 5.97
N ALA A 129 15.01 7.38 6.36
CA ALA A 129 14.15 6.20 6.39
C ALA A 129 12.74 6.48 5.86
N ILE A 130 12.23 5.55 5.05
CA ILE A 130 10.87 5.55 4.48
C ILE A 130 10.13 4.28 4.89
N LEU A 131 8.86 4.41 5.26
CA LEU A 131 7.92 3.29 5.44
C LEU A 131 6.76 3.40 4.44
N ASP A 132 6.64 2.45 3.52
CA ASP A 132 5.58 2.38 2.51
C ASP A 132 4.52 1.32 2.91
N LEU A 133 3.35 1.79 3.36
CA LEU A 133 2.29 0.97 3.95
C LEU A 133 1.21 0.62 2.92
N ALA A 134 0.90 -0.68 2.80
CA ALA A 134 0.08 -1.23 1.71
C ALA A 134 0.65 -0.81 0.34
N CYS A 135 1.96 -1.05 0.20
CA CYS A 135 2.81 -0.42 -0.80
C CYS A 135 2.42 -0.75 -2.25
N GLY A 136 1.73 -1.87 -2.53
CA GLY A 136 1.47 -2.29 -3.90
C GLY A 136 2.78 -2.39 -4.69
N LEU A 137 2.81 -1.79 -5.88
CA LEU A 137 4.03 -1.63 -6.67
C LEU A 137 4.69 -0.25 -6.50
N ASN A 138 4.30 0.52 -5.49
CA ASN A 138 4.82 1.87 -5.26
C ASN A 138 6.34 1.91 -5.04
N PRO A 139 7.02 0.88 -4.48
CA PRO A 139 8.48 0.91 -4.40
C PRO A 139 9.17 1.04 -5.76
N LEU A 140 8.52 0.64 -6.87
CA LEU A 140 9.06 0.85 -8.22
C LEU A 140 9.19 2.33 -8.61
N THR A 141 8.64 3.26 -7.82
CA THR A 141 8.74 4.71 -8.03
C THR A 141 9.98 5.35 -7.41
N ILE A 142 10.82 4.58 -6.68
CA ILE A 142 12.07 5.08 -6.08
C ILE A 142 12.94 5.90 -7.08
N PRO A 143 13.08 5.52 -8.37
CA PRO A 143 13.85 6.32 -9.34
C PRO A 143 13.34 7.76 -9.58
N TRP A 144 12.15 8.13 -9.10
CA TRP A 144 11.58 9.48 -9.19
C TRP A 144 11.63 10.25 -7.86
N MET A 145 12.06 9.60 -6.78
CA MET A 145 12.07 10.19 -5.43
C MET A 145 13.28 11.08 -5.14
N ALA A 146 14.34 11.00 -5.96
CA ALA A 146 15.61 11.70 -5.75
C ALA A 146 16.19 11.50 -4.33
N LEU A 147 16.07 10.27 -3.81
CA LEU A 147 16.51 9.92 -2.46
C LEU A 147 18.03 10.08 -2.31
N PRO A 148 18.52 10.52 -1.14
CA PRO A 148 19.95 10.49 -0.86
C PRO A 148 20.49 9.05 -0.84
N PRO A 149 21.81 8.86 -0.96
CA PRO A 149 22.42 7.56 -0.76
C PRO A 149 22.09 6.98 0.62
N ASN A 150 21.99 5.65 0.71
CA ASN A 150 21.79 4.91 1.96
C ASN A 150 20.45 5.13 2.67
N VAL A 151 19.39 5.54 1.96
CA VAL A 151 18.03 5.52 2.53
C VAL A 151 17.62 4.09 2.84
N ALA A 152 17.09 3.88 4.04
CA ALA A 152 16.39 2.68 4.44
C ALA A 152 14.94 2.76 3.94
N TYR A 153 14.53 1.81 3.10
CA TYR A 153 13.20 1.74 2.52
C TYR A 153 12.51 0.47 3.01
N HIS A 154 11.50 0.65 3.86
CA HIS A 154 10.69 -0.41 4.43
C HIS A 154 9.36 -0.44 3.68
N ALA A 155 9.06 -1.54 2.99
CA ALA A 155 7.80 -1.69 2.24
C ALA A 155 6.99 -2.84 2.84
N CYS A 156 5.68 -2.67 3.00
CA CYS A 156 4.84 -3.76 3.44
C CYS A 156 3.50 -3.83 2.74
N ASP A 157 3.02 -5.05 2.53
CA ASP A 157 1.72 -5.35 1.95
C ASP A 157 1.27 -6.75 2.43
N VAL A 158 0.04 -7.13 2.08
CA VAL A 158 -0.60 -8.36 2.55
C VAL A 158 -0.30 -9.58 1.68
N ASN A 159 0.47 -9.45 0.60
CA ASN A 159 0.81 -10.56 -0.30
C ASN A 159 2.30 -10.96 -0.21
N GLY A 160 2.56 -12.18 0.23
CA GLY A 160 3.91 -12.71 0.46
C GLY A 160 4.75 -12.84 -0.81
N GLU A 161 4.20 -13.37 -1.91
CA GLU A 161 4.93 -13.46 -3.19
C GLU A 161 5.37 -12.08 -3.69
N GLN A 162 4.50 -11.06 -3.54
CA GLN A 162 4.81 -9.67 -3.85
C GLN A 162 5.94 -9.13 -2.96
N MET A 163 5.91 -9.40 -1.65
CA MET A 163 6.96 -8.95 -0.74
C MET A 163 8.31 -9.62 -1.05
N VAL A 164 8.32 -10.92 -1.36
CA VAL A 164 9.53 -11.63 -1.81
C VAL A 164 10.10 -11.01 -3.09
N PHE A 165 9.24 -10.62 -4.03
CA PHE A 165 9.64 -9.89 -5.22
C PHE A 165 10.24 -8.52 -4.87
N LEU A 166 9.54 -7.69 -4.10
CA LEU A 166 10.00 -6.34 -3.76
C LEU A 166 11.30 -6.37 -2.95
N GLN A 167 11.49 -7.34 -2.07
CA GLN A 167 12.73 -7.52 -1.29
C GLN A 167 13.96 -7.64 -2.20
N GLN A 168 13.82 -8.30 -3.36
CA GLN A 168 14.89 -8.45 -4.34
C GLN A 168 15.05 -7.22 -5.23
N VAL A 169 14.02 -6.40 -5.36
CA VAL A 169 14.01 -5.20 -6.21
C VAL A 169 14.62 -3.99 -5.51
N LEU A 170 14.39 -3.81 -4.21
CA LEU A 170 14.94 -2.67 -3.43
C LEU A 170 16.42 -2.36 -3.72
N PRO A 171 17.37 -3.32 -3.67
CA PRO A 171 18.78 -3.05 -3.98
C PRO A 171 19.02 -2.67 -5.45
N LEU A 172 18.19 -3.15 -6.40
CA LEU A 172 18.27 -2.76 -7.81
C LEU A 172 17.85 -1.31 -8.03
N LEU A 173 17.01 -0.78 -7.13
CA LEU A 173 16.57 0.62 -7.11
C LEU A 173 17.47 1.54 -6.29
N GLY A 174 18.59 1.02 -5.77
CA GLY A 174 19.62 1.81 -5.09
C GLY A 174 19.34 2.11 -3.62
N VAL A 175 18.36 1.43 -2.99
CA VAL A 175 18.05 1.58 -1.56
C VAL A 175 18.36 0.30 -0.79
N ALA A 176 18.62 0.44 0.50
CA ALA A 176 18.67 -0.68 1.45
C ALA A 176 17.33 -0.78 2.18
N GLY A 177 17.03 -1.92 2.82
CA GLY A 177 15.82 -2.09 3.62
C GLY A 177 15.14 -3.44 3.39
N ASP A 178 13.88 -3.50 3.77
CA ASP A 178 13.09 -4.73 3.80
C ASP A 178 11.72 -4.57 3.15
N ALA A 179 11.28 -5.63 2.48
CA ALA A 179 9.90 -5.80 2.05
C ALA A 179 9.29 -6.95 2.85
N PHE A 180 8.27 -6.67 3.67
CA PHE A 180 7.76 -7.61 4.64
C PHE A 180 6.23 -7.75 4.60
N LEU A 181 5.75 -8.93 4.95
CA LEU A 181 4.32 -9.22 5.02
C LEU A 181 3.71 -8.47 6.20
N CYS A 182 2.68 -7.67 5.95
CA CYS A 182 1.99 -6.91 6.98
C CYS A 182 0.50 -6.79 6.67
N ASP A 183 -0.34 -6.98 7.69
CA ASP A 183 -1.75 -6.62 7.65
C ASP A 183 -2.01 -5.46 8.61
N LEU A 184 -2.26 -4.28 8.03
CA LEU A 184 -2.52 -3.05 8.77
C LEU A 184 -3.79 -3.13 9.61
N LEU A 185 -4.75 -4.00 9.27
CA LEU A 185 -5.95 -4.24 10.08
C LEU A 185 -5.61 -4.99 11.38
N CYS A 186 -4.51 -5.74 11.40
CA CYS A 186 -4.06 -6.48 12.57
C CYS A 186 -3.06 -5.67 13.42
N ALA A 187 -2.07 -5.04 12.80
CA ALA A 187 -1.04 -4.29 13.51
C ALA A 187 -0.40 -3.22 12.63
N THR A 188 -0.13 -2.06 13.21
CA THR A 188 0.64 -0.99 12.57
C THR A 188 2.14 -1.23 12.79
N PRO A 189 2.98 -1.21 11.75
CA PRO A 189 4.43 -1.31 11.92
C PRO A 189 4.96 -0.17 12.81
N ARG A 190 5.89 -0.49 13.71
CA ARG A 190 6.36 0.43 14.78
C ARG A 190 7.69 1.13 14.48
N GLN A 191 8.30 0.83 13.34
CA GLN A 191 9.56 1.43 12.90
C GLN A 191 9.45 2.95 12.95
N ALA A 192 10.40 3.60 13.63
CA ALA A 192 10.52 5.05 13.58
C ALA A 192 11.15 5.44 12.24
N VAL A 193 10.48 6.28 11.45
CA VAL A 193 10.94 6.73 10.14
C VAL A 193 10.77 8.22 9.94
N ASP A 194 11.49 8.78 8.98
CA ASP A 194 11.32 10.20 8.63
C ASP A 194 10.03 10.42 7.84
N VAL A 195 9.75 9.50 6.90
CA VAL A 195 8.58 9.60 6.02
C VAL A 195 7.83 8.27 6.00
N ALA A 196 6.51 8.33 6.14
CA ALA A 196 5.63 7.21 5.85
C ALA A 196 4.66 7.53 4.70
N PHE A 197 4.37 6.53 3.89
CA PHE A 197 3.35 6.59 2.84
C PHE A 197 2.15 5.72 3.24
N LEU A 198 0.96 6.29 3.12
CA LEU A 198 -0.32 5.61 3.24
C LEU A 198 -1.17 5.97 2.02
N PHE A 199 -0.73 5.50 0.85
CA PHE A 199 -1.27 5.95 -0.43
C PHE A 199 -2.49 5.13 -0.90
N LYS A 200 -3.65 5.78 -1.01
CA LYS A 200 -4.93 5.18 -1.46
C LYS A 200 -5.37 3.97 -0.62
N THR A 201 -4.95 3.93 0.65
CA THR A 201 -5.10 2.76 1.52
C THR A 201 -6.34 2.86 2.43
N ILE A 202 -6.56 4.00 3.08
CA ILE A 202 -7.60 4.15 4.11
C ILE A 202 -8.99 3.72 3.62
N PRO A 203 -9.52 4.20 2.48
CA PRO A 203 -10.87 3.81 2.03
C PRO A 203 -11.01 2.31 1.73
N CYS A 204 -9.91 1.64 1.38
CA CYS A 204 -9.89 0.20 1.16
C CYS A 204 -10.08 -0.54 2.49
N LEU A 205 -9.30 -0.18 3.50
CA LEU A 205 -9.34 -0.81 4.81
C LEU A 205 -10.63 -0.54 5.57
N GLU A 206 -11.23 0.64 5.39
CA GLU A 206 -12.53 1.01 5.96
C GLU A 206 -13.70 0.13 5.49
N GLN A 207 -13.52 -0.64 4.41
CA GLN A 207 -14.50 -1.65 4.01
C GLN A 207 -14.54 -2.87 4.93
N VAL A 208 -13.53 -3.02 5.81
CA VAL A 208 -13.39 -4.11 6.79
C VAL A 208 -13.50 -3.57 8.22
N ASP A 209 -12.83 -2.45 8.51
CA ASP A 209 -12.83 -1.79 9.81
C ASP A 209 -12.96 -0.26 9.64
N ARG A 210 -14.11 0.30 10.02
CA ARG A 210 -14.39 1.74 9.89
C ARG A 210 -13.49 2.61 10.77
N ALA A 211 -12.92 2.07 11.84
CA ALA A 211 -12.06 2.82 12.77
C ALA A 211 -10.58 2.80 12.37
N ILE A 212 -10.22 2.15 11.25
CA ILE A 212 -8.83 1.97 10.84
C ILE A 212 -8.13 3.29 10.51
N GLY A 213 -8.84 4.25 9.92
CA GLY A 213 -8.28 5.54 9.50
C GLY A 213 -7.66 6.30 10.69
N PRO A 214 -8.44 6.69 11.71
CA PRO A 214 -7.93 7.42 12.86
C PRO A 214 -6.85 6.62 13.61
N ARG A 215 -7.00 5.29 13.73
CA ARG A 215 -5.99 4.42 14.36
C ARG A 215 -4.64 4.52 13.66
N LEU A 216 -4.61 4.38 12.33
CA LEU A 216 -3.36 4.47 11.58
C LEU A 216 -2.72 5.86 11.69
N LEU A 217 -3.50 6.93 11.60
CA LEU A 217 -2.99 8.30 11.73
C LEU A 217 -2.33 8.56 13.10
N GLN A 218 -2.79 7.87 14.16
CA GLN A 218 -2.21 7.97 15.50
C GLN A 218 -0.99 7.06 15.69
N GLU A 219 -1.07 5.81 15.24
CA GLU A 219 -0.08 4.77 15.53
C GLU A 219 1.16 4.81 14.62
N ILE A 220 1.06 5.37 13.41
CA ILE A 220 2.22 5.43 12.50
C ILE A 220 3.32 6.32 13.08
N ASN A 221 4.47 5.71 13.32
CA ASN A 221 5.64 6.33 13.92
C ASN A 221 6.53 7.02 12.87
N ALA A 222 6.01 8.10 12.26
CA ALA A 222 6.72 8.90 11.28
C ALA A 222 6.72 10.39 11.62
N ASN A 223 7.81 11.09 11.27
CA ASN A 223 7.91 12.55 11.38
C ASN A 223 6.98 13.24 10.36
N VAL A 224 6.93 12.69 9.15
CA VAL A 224 6.05 13.12 8.05
C VAL A 224 5.24 11.94 7.56
N LEU A 225 3.93 12.09 7.49
CA LEU A 225 3.02 11.10 6.92
C LEU A 225 2.37 11.67 5.66
N PHE A 226 2.48 10.97 4.54
CA PHE A 226 1.69 11.26 3.35
C PHE A 226 0.52 10.31 3.24
N VAL A 227 -0.69 10.86 3.25
CA VAL A 227 -1.94 10.12 3.07
C VAL A 227 -2.54 10.53 1.75
N SER A 228 -2.92 9.58 0.90
CA SER A 228 -3.54 9.91 -0.37
C SER A 228 -4.86 9.20 -0.64
N PHE A 229 -5.66 9.82 -1.49
CA PHE A 229 -6.95 9.34 -1.96
C PHE A 229 -7.00 9.42 -3.49
N PRO A 230 -7.68 8.47 -4.16
CA PRO A 230 -7.83 8.54 -5.60
C PRO A 230 -8.76 9.70 -5.99
N ALA A 231 -8.36 10.52 -6.97
CA ALA A 231 -9.20 11.62 -7.45
C ALA A 231 -10.35 11.14 -8.38
N GLN A 232 -10.33 9.87 -8.76
CA GLN A 232 -11.33 9.23 -9.63
C GLN A 232 -11.67 7.85 -9.05
N SER A 233 -12.88 7.34 -9.27
CA SER A 233 -13.17 5.95 -8.93
C SER A 233 -12.42 4.98 -9.87
N LEU A 234 -12.20 3.73 -9.45
CA LEU A 234 -11.55 2.67 -10.25
C LEU A 234 -12.26 2.41 -11.61
N GLY A 235 -13.50 2.89 -11.78
CA GLY A 235 -14.28 2.84 -13.03
C GLY A 235 -14.31 4.15 -13.84
N GLY A 236 -13.51 5.16 -13.49
CA GLY A 236 -13.34 6.40 -14.26
C GLY A 236 -14.44 7.47 -14.10
N ARG A 237 -15.29 7.38 -13.07
CA ARG A 237 -16.27 8.46 -12.76
C ARG A 237 -15.65 9.52 -11.85
N ASN A 238 -15.73 10.79 -12.28
CA ASN A 238 -15.03 11.93 -11.68
C ASN A 238 -15.86 12.85 -10.76
N LYS A 239 -17.20 12.84 -10.82
CA LYS A 239 -17.99 13.90 -10.16
C LYS A 239 -18.02 13.71 -8.63
N GLY A 240 -17.39 14.63 -7.90
CA GLY A 240 -17.47 14.78 -6.44
C GLY A 240 -16.51 13.94 -5.60
N MET A 241 -15.63 13.14 -6.21
CA MET A 241 -14.73 12.24 -5.47
C MET A 241 -13.67 12.99 -4.65
N VAL A 242 -13.08 14.04 -5.24
CA VAL A 242 -12.08 14.88 -4.57
C VAL A 242 -12.68 15.55 -3.32
N ASP A 243 -13.84 16.18 -3.46
CA ASP A 243 -14.52 16.86 -2.33
C ASP A 243 -14.95 15.86 -1.26
N THR A 244 -15.42 14.68 -1.67
CA THR A 244 -15.82 13.60 -0.74
C THR A 244 -14.62 13.13 0.08
N TYR A 245 -13.48 12.84 -0.56
CA TYR A 245 -12.31 12.37 0.16
C TYR A 245 -11.62 13.46 0.97
N HIS A 246 -11.69 14.72 0.53
CA HIS A 246 -11.24 15.84 1.34
C HIS A 246 -12.09 15.97 2.60
N ALA A 247 -13.42 15.96 2.48
CA ALA A 247 -14.32 15.98 3.62
C ALA A 247 -14.08 14.78 4.56
N HIS A 248 -13.97 13.57 4.00
CA HIS A 248 -13.65 12.36 4.75
C HIS A 248 -12.32 12.48 5.50
N PHE A 249 -11.27 13.00 4.87
CA PHE A 249 -9.99 13.19 5.55
C PHE A 249 -10.08 14.21 6.70
N VAL A 250 -10.83 15.30 6.51
CA VAL A 250 -11.10 16.26 7.59
C VAL A 250 -11.87 15.60 8.74
N GLU A 251 -12.83 14.73 8.46
CA GLU A 251 -13.53 13.94 9.49
C GLU A 251 -12.55 13.04 10.27
N LEU A 252 -11.67 12.32 9.57
CA LEU A 252 -10.64 11.49 10.22
C LEU A 252 -9.73 12.29 11.16
N LEU A 253 -9.38 13.52 10.78
CA LEU A 253 -8.55 14.41 11.61
C LEU A 253 -9.27 14.93 12.86
N ASN A 254 -10.61 14.99 12.85
CA ASN A 254 -11.36 15.36 14.04
C ASN A 254 -11.35 14.26 15.11
N ASP A 255 -11.22 13.01 14.66
CA ASP A 255 -11.24 11.79 15.48
C ASP A 255 -9.86 11.40 16.03
N ILE A 256 -8.79 12.15 15.71
CA ILE A 256 -7.47 11.92 16.30
C ILE A 256 -7.22 12.80 17.54
N GLU A 257 -6.65 12.19 18.58
CA GLU A 257 -6.29 12.91 19.82
C GLU A 257 -5.16 13.91 19.57
N GLN A 258 -4.21 13.55 18.71
CA GLN A 258 -3.07 14.39 18.36
C GLN A 258 -3.48 15.41 17.28
N LYS A 259 -4.02 16.55 17.70
CA LYS A 259 -4.54 17.60 16.79
C LYS A 259 -3.50 18.58 16.27
N ASN A 260 -2.24 18.44 16.65
CA ASN A 260 -1.22 19.45 16.36
C ASN A 260 -0.45 19.21 15.05
N TRP A 261 -0.97 18.38 14.14
CA TRP A 261 -0.32 18.18 12.84
C TRP A 261 -0.34 19.48 12.02
N GLU A 262 0.79 19.84 11.44
CA GLU A 262 0.81 20.78 10.32
C GLU A 262 0.38 20.01 9.07
N ILE A 263 -0.68 20.48 8.41
CA ILE A 263 -1.32 19.76 7.30
C ILE A 263 -1.23 20.60 6.04
N GLU A 264 -0.65 20.01 4.99
CA GLU A 264 -0.60 20.58 3.66
C GLU A 264 -1.33 19.68 2.67
N HIS A 265 -1.97 20.30 1.68
CA HIS A 265 -2.80 19.62 0.70
C HIS A 265 -2.25 19.82 -0.71
N PHE A 266 -2.17 18.73 -1.47
CA PHE A 266 -1.68 18.68 -2.85
C PHE A 266 -2.73 18.00 -3.73
N SER A 267 -3.09 18.65 -4.84
CA SER A 267 -4.00 18.09 -5.84
C SER A 267 -3.27 17.78 -7.13
N PHE A 268 -3.28 16.51 -7.52
CA PHE A 268 -2.82 16.04 -8.83
C PHE A 268 -4.00 15.59 -9.68
N ALA A 269 -3.77 15.39 -10.98
CA ALA A 269 -4.83 15.01 -11.92
C ALA A 269 -5.57 13.70 -11.56
N THR A 270 -4.89 12.77 -10.87
CA THR A 270 -5.43 11.44 -10.53
C THR A 270 -5.39 11.13 -9.03
N GLU A 271 -4.85 12.02 -8.19
CA GLU A 271 -4.59 11.74 -6.78
C GLU A 271 -4.60 13.02 -5.95
N VAL A 272 -5.21 12.94 -4.77
CA VAL A 272 -5.17 13.98 -3.75
C VAL A 272 -4.28 13.49 -2.63
N VAL A 273 -3.33 14.31 -2.18
CA VAL A 273 -2.36 13.93 -1.14
C VAL A 273 -2.39 14.96 -0.02
N PHE A 274 -2.41 14.49 1.22
CA PHE A 274 -2.23 15.27 2.43
C PHE A 274 -0.87 14.94 3.02
N ARG A 275 -0.08 15.96 3.31
CA ARG A 275 1.16 15.86 4.08
C ARG A 275 0.86 16.29 5.50
N LEU A 276 1.03 15.39 6.45
CA LEU A 276 0.94 15.66 7.87
C LEU A 276 2.35 15.70 8.44
N ARG A 277 2.72 16.77 9.14
CA ARG A 277 4.00 16.90 9.84
C ARG A 277 3.78 17.03 11.34
N ARG A 278 4.51 16.25 12.14
CA ARG A 278 4.53 16.44 13.60
C ARG A 278 5.29 17.75 13.89
N PRO A 279 4.75 18.64 14.75
CA PRO A 279 5.50 19.80 15.18
C PRO A 279 6.73 19.34 15.97
N LEU A 280 7.85 20.01 15.75
CA LEU A 280 9.12 19.75 16.43
C LEU A 280 9.04 20.02 17.93
#